data_AF-A0A173T6V1-F1
#
_entry.id   AF-A0A173T6V1-F1
#
_cell.length_a   1.000
_cell.length_b   1.000
_cell.length_c   1.000
_cell.angle_alpha   90.00
_cell.angle_beta   90.00
_cell.angle_gamma   90.00
#
_symmetry.space_group_name_H-M   'P 1'
#
loop_
_entity.id
_entity.type
_entity.pdbx_description
1 polymer ?
#
loop_
_entity_poly.entity_id
_entity_poly.type
_entity_poly.pdbx_seq_one_letter_code
_entity_poly.pdbx_strand_id
1 'polypeptide(L)'
;MNIGEEPYQLDVTWDIGAMGQSKHHIAHDYFNLTDELMNQDHKADSSLPECKSKKANYYVQRGCSFQMRHRLMAYIDRLIEKNEQIYEFRAEGRLNKVAIEKVVADHIVQKLHEQGRSSVGIKTCSNRELGIYRIEIS
;
A
#
# COMPACT_ATOMS: atom_id res chain seq x y z
N MET A 1 -18.60 -6.55 -3.90
CA MET A 1 -18.16 -7.79 -4.57
C MET A 1 -18.19 -8.93 -3.57
N ASN A 2 -18.62 -10.13 -3.95
CA ASN A 2 -18.56 -11.30 -3.06
C ASN A 2 -17.41 -12.21 -3.50
N ILE A 3 -16.56 -12.63 -2.55
CA ILE A 3 -15.51 -13.61 -2.78
C ILE A 3 -15.73 -14.76 -1.79
N GLY A 4 -16.17 -15.90 -2.32
CA GLY A 4 -16.80 -16.93 -1.51
C GLY A 4 -18.14 -16.42 -0.96
N GLU A 5 -18.30 -16.48 0.37
CA GLU A 5 -19.50 -15.98 1.09
C GLU A 5 -19.27 -14.61 1.74
N GLU A 6 -18.10 -13.99 1.54
CA GLU A 6 -17.72 -12.75 2.21
C GLU A 6 -17.88 -11.55 1.25
N PRO A 7 -18.62 -10.50 1.64
CA PRO A 7 -18.73 -9.27 0.86
C PRO A 7 -17.54 -8.33 1.11
N TYR A 8 -17.13 -7.63 0.04
CA TYR A 8 -16.06 -6.64 0.03
C TYR A 8 -16.45 -5.41 -0.79
N GLN A 9 -15.99 -4.25 -0.34
CA GLN A 9 -16.04 -3.01 -1.11
C GLN A 9 -14.97 -3.04 -2.21
N LEU A 10 -15.33 -2.60 -3.41
CA LEU A 10 -14.43 -2.54 -4.55
C LEU A 10 -14.77 -1.30 -5.38
N ASP A 11 -13.79 -0.43 -5.58
CA ASP A 11 -13.88 0.69 -6.51
C ASP A 11 -12.75 0.58 -7.54
N VAL A 12 -13.12 0.50 -8.81
CA VAL A 12 -12.19 0.40 -9.95
C VAL A 12 -12.10 1.72 -10.74
N THR A 13 -12.90 2.72 -10.37
CA THR A 13 -13.06 3.98 -11.09
C THR A 13 -12.14 5.08 -10.58
N TRP A 14 -11.75 5.01 -9.31
CA TRP A 14 -10.90 6.05 -8.72
C TRP A 14 -9.46 6.07 -9.25
N ASP A 15 -8.94 4.89 -9.62
CA ASP A 15 -7.63 4.79 -10.28
C ASP A 15 -7.63 5.37 -11.70
N ILE A 16 -8.79 5.61 -12.31
CA ILE A 16 -8.89 6.16 -13.66
C ILE A 16 -8.53 7.67 -13.67
N GLY A 17 -8.67 8.37 -12.53
CA GLY A 17 -8.39 9.82 -12.42
C GLY A 17 -7.11 10.20 -11.68
N ALA A 18 -6.66 9.43 -10.68
CA ALA A 18 -5.48 9.74 -9.86
C ALA A 18 -4.15 9.33 -10.52
N MET A 19 -4.19 8.49 -11.56
CA MET A 19 -3.05 7.80 -12.15
C MET A 19 -2.34 8.60 -13.26
N GLY A 20 -2.30 9.92 -13.11
CA GLY A 20 -1.76 10.85 -14.10
C GLY A 20 -0.26 10.74 -14.41
N GLN A 21 0.49 9.76 -13.88
CA GLN A 21 1.95 9.76 -13.98
C GLN A 21 2.67 8.44 -14.28
N SER A 22 2.00 7.29 -14.43
CA SER A 22 2.69 6.07 -14.91
C SER A 22 1.75 5.14 -15.64
N LYS A 23 1.95 4.98 -16.97
CA LYS A 23 1.16 4.11 -17.86
C LYS A 23 1.20 2.60 -17.52
N HIS A 24 1.99 2.20 -16.52
CA HIS A 24 2.22 0.81 -16.13
C HIS A 24 1.87 0.50 -14.66
N HIS A 25 1.26 1.43 -13.93
CA HIS A 25 0.78 1.18 -12.57
C HIS A 25 -0.68 0.74 -12.63
N ILE A 26 -1.00 -0.36 -11.95
CA ILE A 26 -2.37 -0.72 -11.59
C ILE A 26 -2.44 -0.46 -10.09
N ALA A 27 -3.23 0.51 -9.68
CA ALA A 27 -3.46 0.71 -8.26
C ALA A 27 -4.47 -0.33 -7.75
N HIS A 28 -4.30 -0.69 -6.48
CA HIS A 28 -5.09 -1.73 -5.81
C HIS A 28 -5.67 -1.18 -4.51
N ASP A 29 -5.72 0.15 -4.40
CA ASP A 29 -5.96 0.85 -3.15
C ASP A 29 -7.35 0.57 -2.62
N TYR A 30 -8.31 0.49 -3.54
CA TYR A 30 -9.71 0.20 -3.26
C TYR A 30 -10.10 -1.25 -3.58
N PHE A 31 -9.13 -2.17 -3.65
CA PHE A 31 -9.38 -3.58 -4.00
C PHE A 31 -9.73 -4.42 -2.77
N ASN A 32 -10.99 -4.85 -2.68
CA ASN A 32 -11.54 -5.70 -1.62
C ASN A 32 -11.34 -5.10 -0.21
N LEU A 33 -11.88 -3.90 0.00
CA LEU A 33 -11.88 -3.18 1.27
C LEU A 33 -13.04 -3.60 2.18
N THR A 34 -12.89 -3.28 3.46
CA THR A 34 -14.00 -3.26 4.42
C THR A 34 -14.76 -1.94 4.31
N ASP A 35 -15.97 -1.89 4.87
CA ASP A 35 -16.72 -0.64 5.01
C ASP A 35 -15.94 0.38 5.83
N GLU A 36 -15.26 -0.04 6.90
CA GLU A 36 -14.42 0.85 7.71
C GLU A 36 -13.32 1.53 6.87
N LEU A 37 -12.71 0.80 5.94
CA LEU A 37 -11.64 1.33 5.09
C LEU A 37 -12.23 2.22 3.99
N MET A 38 -13.27 1.77 3.30
CA MET A 38 -13.94 2.56 2.27
C MET A 38 -14.50 3.87 2.85
N ASN A 39 -15.02 3.83 4.08
CA ASN A 39 -15.65 5.00 4.69
C ASN A 39 -14.67 6.08 5.20
N GLN A 40 -13.36 5.92 5.00
CA GLN A 40 -12.37 6.92 5.40
C GLN A 40 -12.38 8.13 4.49
N ASP A 41 -12.52 7.89 3.18
CA ASP A 41 -12.53 8.92 2.15
C ASP A 41 -13.74 8.82 1.20
N HIS A 42 -14.56 7.77 1.35
CA HIS A 42 -15.79 7.58 0.57
C HIS A 42 -17.00 7.32 1.46
N LYS A 43 -18.20 7.34 0.87
CA LYS A 43 -19.41 6.78 1.48
C LYS A 43 -20.21 6.08 0.41
N ALA A 44 -20.66 4.86 0.70
CA ALA A 44 -21.58 4.16 -0.18
C ALA A 44 -22.99 4.76 -0.04
N ASP A 45 -23.66 5.02 -1.16
CA ASP A 45 -24.98 5.69 -1.21
C ASP A 45 -26.18 4.72 -0.99
N SER A 46 -25.98 3.53 -0.43
CA SER A 46 -27.05 2.54 -0.29
C SER A 46 -26.83 1.51 0.82
N SER A 47 -27.91 0.82 1.21
CA SER A 47 -27.89 -0.30 2.15
C SER A 47 -27.29 -1.55 1.49
N LEU A 48 -25.97 -1.54 1.33
CA LEU A 48 -25.18 -2.68 0.87
C LEU A 48 -24.94 -3.68 2.03
N PRO A 49 -24.64 -4.96 1.71
CA PRO A 49 -24.17 -5.91 2.72
C PRO A 49 -22.92 -5.39 3.44
N GLU A 50 -22.86 -5.60 4.77
CA GLU A 50 -21.73 -5.14 5.58
C GLU A 50 -20.43 -5.87 5.21
N CYS A 51 -19.42 -5.12 4.77
CA CYS A 51 -18.11 -5.64 4.39
C CYS A 51 -17.13 -5.53 5.58
N LYS A 52 -16.88 -6.65 6.27
CA LYS A 52 -16.03 -6.66 7.49
C LYS A 52 -14.71 -7.40 7.33
N SER A 53 -14.62 -8.30 6.35
CA SER A 53 -13.45 -9.13 6.14
C SER A 53 -12.35 -8.38 5.39
N LYS A 54 -11.09 -8.62 5.77
CA LYS A 54 -9.91 -8.24 4.98
C LYS A 54 -9.26 -9.43 4.28
N LYS A 55 -9.83 -10.64 4.39
CA LYS A 55 -9.18 -11.88 3.92
C LYS A 55 -8.84 -11.77 2.43
N ALA A 56 -9.73 -11.26 1.60
CA ALA A 56 -9.50 -11.09 0.17
C ALA A 56 -8.85 -9.75 -0.23
N ASN A 57 -8.49 -8.90 0.74
CA ASN A 57 -7.80 -7.63 0.43
C ASN A 57 -6.48 -7.89 -0.28
N TYR A 58 -6.17 -7.10 -1.32
CA TYR A 58 -4.99 -7.30 -2.15
C TYR A 58 -3.68 -7.34 -1.34
N TYR A 59 -3.46 -6.35 -0.46
CA TYR A 59 -2.24 -6.24 0.34
C TYR A 59 -2.12 -7.35 1.40
N VAL A 60 -3.26 -7.84 1.90
CA VAL A 60 -3.31 -8.99 2.83
C VAL A 60 -2.92 -10.28 2.08
N GLN A 61 -3.52 -10.53 0.92
CA GLN A 61 -3.22 -11.71 0.09
C GLN A 61 -1.76 -11.73 -0.41
N ARG A 62 -1.22 -10.55 -0.76
CA ARG A 62 0.19 -10.39 -1.19
C ARG A 62 1.17 -10.48 -0.02
N GLY A 63 0.70 -10.50 1.23
CA GLY A 63 1.56 -10.54 2.42
C GLY A 63 2.38 -9.26 2.63
N CYS A 64 1.90 -8.12 2.13
CA CYS A 64 2.55 -6.82 2.24
C CYS A 64 1.75 -5.81 3.09
N SER A 65 0.89 -6.30 3.99
CA SER A 65 0.17 -5.49 4.98
C SER A 65 0.72 -5.70 6.39
N PHE A 66 1.09 -4.60 7.08
CA PHE A 66 1.88 -4.65 8.31
C PHE A 66 1.30 -3.78 9.42
N GLN A 67 1.21 -4.35 10.63
CA GLN A 67 0.91 -3.61 11.87
C GLN A 67 2.17 -3.30 12.68
N MET A 68 3.25 -4.06 12.46
CA MET A 68 4.49 -3.99 13.24
C MET A 68 5.63 -3.47 12.38
N ARG A 69 6.31 -2.40 12.83
CA ARG A 69 7.43 -1.78 12.10
C ARG A 69 8.53 -2.76 11.73
N HIS A 70 8.95 -3.64 12.65
CA HIS A 70 10.04 -4.59 12.37
C HIS A 70 9.69 -5.57 11.23
N ARG A 71 8.42 -5.98 11.09
CA ARG A 71 7.97 -6.85 9.99
C ARG A 71 7.99 -6.12 8.65
N LEU A 72 7.59 -4.85 8.65
CA LEU A 72 7.70 -4.00 7.48
C LEU A 72 9.17 -3.84 7.07
N MET A 73 10.07 -3.51 7.99
CA MET A 73 11.49 -3.32 7.67
C MET A 73 12.12 -4.61 7.10
N ALA A 74 11.82 -5.77 7.69
CA ALA A 74 12.29 -7.06 7.15
C ALA A 74 11.74 -7.36 5.74
N TYR A 75 10.49 -6.94 5.45
CA TYR A 75 9.94 -7.02 4.11
C TYR A 75 10.71 -6.13 3.13
N ILE A 76 11.00 -4.89 3.52
CA ILE A 76 11.77 -3.92 2.72
C ILE A 76 13.19 -4.42 2.46
N ASP A 77 13.90 -4.91 3.49
CA ASP A 77 15.25 -5.47 3.34
C ASP A 77 15.28 -6.59 2.30
N ARG A 78 14.30 -7.49 2.32
CA ARG A 78 14.16 -8.55 1.31
C ARG A 78 13.91 -8.01 -0.10
N LEU A 79 13.22 -6.89 -0.26
CA LEU A 79 13.05 -6.26 -1.59
C LEU A 79 14.36 -5.62 -2.06
N ILE A 80 15.12 -5.00 -1.17
CA ILE A 80 16.45 -4.46 -1.46
C ILE A 80 17.40 -5.57 -1.90
N GLU A 81 17.42 -6.70 -1.19
CA GLU A 81 18.23 -7.88 -1.53
C GLU A 81 17.89 -8.44 -2.92
N LYS A 82 16.62 -8.32 -3.33
CA LYS A 82 16.16 -8.70 -4.67
C LYS A 82 16.41 -7.64 -5.74
N ASN A 83 16.97 -6.50 -5.37
CA ASN A 83 17.21 -5.35 -6.24
C ASN A 83 15.92 -4.82 -6.92
N GLU A 84 14.81 -4.88 -6.19
CA GLU A 84 13.53 -4.34 -6.65
C GLU A 84 13.60 -2.81 -6.73
N GLN A 85 12.93 -2.24 -7.74
CA GLN A 85 12.82 -0.79 -7.90
C GLN A 85 11.60 -0.20 -7.21
N ILE A 86 10.60 -1.03 -6.89
CA ILE A 86 9.30 -0.62 -6.35
C ILE A 86 9.08 -1.29 -4.99
N TYR A 87 8.78 -0.47 -4.00
CA TYR A 87 8.51 -0.85 -2.62
C TYR A 87 7.07 -0.48 -2.29
N GLU A 88 6.17 -1.41 -2.54
CA GLU A 88 4.73 -1.24 -2.30
C GLU A 88 4.33 -2.03 -1.05
N PHE A 89 3.65 -1.34 -0.11
CA PHE A 89 3.20 -1.92 1.15
C PHE A 89 2.01 -1.17 1.75
N ARG A 90 1.33 -1.82 2.69
CA ARG A 90 0.27 -1.23 3.49
C ARG A 90 0.64 -1.21 4.97
N ALA A 91 0.59 -0.04 5.60
CA ALA A 91 0.71 0.11 7.05
C ALA A 91 -0.67 0.18 7.70
N GLU A 92 -0.85 -0.55 8.80
CA GLU A 92 -2.13 -0.61 9.51
C GLU A 92 -2.05 0.01 10.92
N GLY A 93 -3.20 0.48 11.41
CA GLY A 93 -3.38 0.90 12.79
C GLY A 93 -2.41 2.00 13.21
N ARG A 94 -1.67 1.79 14.29
CA ARG A 94 -0.68 2.77 14.80
C ARG A 94 0.48 2.98 13.84
N LEU A 95 0.84 1.99 13.02
CA LEU A 95 1.94 2.11 12.09
C LEU A 95 1.65 3.14 11.00
N ASN A 96 0.40 3.21 10.53
CA ASN A 96 -0.04 4.19 9.53
C ASN A 96 0.04 5.64 10.05
N LYS A 97 -0.17 5.85 11.35
CA LYS A 97 -0.16 7.19 11.96
C LYS A 97 1.24 7.76 12.15
N VAL A 98 2.27 6.93 12.05
CA VAL A 98 3.67 7.36 12.08
C VAL A 98 4.04 7.84 10.67
N ALA A 99 5.01 8.76 10.54
CA ALA A 99 5.59 9.15 9.25
C ALA A 99 6.42 8.00 8.62
N ILE A 100 5.79 6.85 8.42
CA ILE A 100 6.42 5.59 8.05
C ILE A 100 6.99 5.64 6.64
N GLU A 101 6.36 6.41 5.74
CA GLU A 101 6.87 6.72 4.40
C GLU A 101 8.30 7.25 4.45
N LYS A 102 8.56 8.29 5.27
CA LYS A 102 9.89 8.86 5.43
C LYS A 102 10.87 7.85 6.04
N VAL A 103 10.43 7.12 7.07
CA VAL A 103 11.26 6.11 7.73
C VAL A 103 11.71 5.02 6.76
N VAL A 104 10.81 4.54 5.90
CA VAL A 104 11.13 3.52 4.89
C VAL A 104 12.00 4.10 3.79
N ALA A 105 11.71 5.30 3.30
CA ALA A 105 12.52 5.97 2.28
C ALA A 105 13.97 6.19 2.76
N ASP A 106 14.14 6.74 3.97
CA ASP A 106 15.46 6.96 4.57
C ASP A 106 16.24 5.63 4.71
N HIS A 107 15.56 4.56 5.13
CA HIS A 107 16.16 3.21 5.25
C HIS A 107 16.61 2.65 3.90
N ILE A 108 15.80 2.79 2.85
CA ILE A 108 16.14 2.37 1.49
C ILE A 108 17.37 3.13 0.99
N VAL A 109 17.38 4.47 1.10
CA VAL A 109 18.53 5.30 0.67
C VAL A 109 19.80 4.87 1.40
N GLN A 110 19.73 4.71 2.72
CA GLN A 110 20.87 4.30 3.52
C GLN A 110 21.44 2.94 3.05
N LYS A 111 20.56 1.94 2.87
CA LYS A 111 20.97 0.60 2.42
C LYS A 111 21.56 0.58 1.02
N LEU A 112 21.02 1.37 0.10
CA LEU A 112 21.55 1.47 -1.26
C LEU A 112 22.91 2.18 -1.29
N HIS A 113 23.09 3.20 -0.45
CA HIS A 113 24.37 3.87 -0.29
C HIS A 113 25.43 2.92 0.29
N GLU A 114 25.07 2.11 1.30
CA GLU A 114 25.94 1.04 1.83
C GLU A 114 26.37 0.03 0.75
N GLN A 115 25.56 -0.16 -0.30
CA GLN A 115 25.85 -1.01 -1.46
C GLN A 115 26.59 -0.27 -2.60
N GLY A 116 26.97 1.00 -2.40
CA GLY A 116 27.70 1.80 -3.40
C GLY A 116 26.81 2.44 -4.48
N ARG A 117 25.49 2.47 -4.30
CA ARG A 117 24.54 3.15 -5.22
C ARG A 117 24.27 4.58 -4.74
N SER A 118 25.16 5.51 -5.09
CA SER A 118 25.21 6.86 -4.51
C SER A 118 24.29 7.91 -5.16
N SER A 119 23.59 7.60 -6.25
CA SER A 119 22.62 8.52 -6.88
C SER A 119 21.31 7.79 -7.17
N VAL A 120 20.38 7.87 -6.23
CA VAL A 120 19.05 7.27 -6.34
C VAL A 120 18.02 8.39 -6.23
N GLY A 121 17.27 8.61 -7.31
CA GLY A 121 16.04 9.40 -7.23
C GLY A 121 14.96 8.58 -6.55
N ILE A 122 14.18 9.19 -5.65
CA ILE A 122 13.03 8.55 -5.03
C ILE A 122 11.77 9.29 -5.42
N LYS A 123 10.80 8.53 -5.92
CA LYS A 123 9.43 8.98 -6.12
C LYS A 123 8.52 8.25 -5.12
N THR A 124 7.69 9.01 -4.42
CA THR A 124 6.71 8.45 -3.47
C THR A 124 5.29 8.77 -3.92
N CYS A 125 4.42 7.77 -3.86
CA CYS A 125 2.98 7.94 -3.94
C CYS A 125 2.32 7.19 -2.78
N SER A 126 1.31 7.81 -2.17
CA SER A 126 0.63 7.22 -1.03
C SER A 126 -0.84 7.60 -0.97
N ASN A 127 -1.66 6.64 -0.57
CA ASN A 127 -2.99 6.86 -0.04
C ASN A 127 -2.90 6.71 1.48
N ARG A 128 -2.69 7.84 2.17
CA ARG A 128 -2.41 7.87 3.61
C ARG A 128 -3.62 7.50 4.46
N GLU A 129 -4.83 7.75 3.97
CA GLU A 129 -6.05 7.33 4.65
C GLU A 129 -6.04 5.79 4.76
N LEU A 130 -5.93 5.10 3.62
CA LEU A 130 -5.93 3.63 3.57
C LEU A 130 -4.61 2.98 4.04
N GLY A 131 -3.60 3.80 4.30
CA GLY A 131 -2.27 3.43 4.75
C GLY A 131 -1.44 2.72 3.69
N ILE A 132 -1.62 3.10 2.44
CA ILE A 132 -0.95 2.50 1.29
C ILE A 132 0.18 3.41 0.85
N TYR A 133 1.35 2.81 0.66
CA TYR A 133 2.57 3.51 0.30
C TYR A 133 3.27 2.76 -0.81
N ARG A 134 3.77 3.53 -1.77
CA ARG A 134 4.59 3.04 -2.87
C ARG A 134 5.77 3.98 -3.05
N ILE A 135 6.96 3.41 -2.96
CA ILE A 135 8.22 4.12 -3.13
C ILE A 135 8.92 3.51 -4.34
N GLU A 136 9.33 4.34 -5.28
CA GLU A 136 10.00 3.94 -6.52
C GLU A 136 11.38 4.58 -6.59
N ILE A 137 12.38 3.77 -6.94
CA ILE A 137 13.75 4.19 -7.18
C ILE A 137 13.92 4.45 -8.69
N SER A 138 14.53 5.59 -9.03
CA SER A 138 14.95 5.99 -10.38
C SER A 138 16.44 6.27 -10.47
#